data_AF-A0A6N2E9L2-F1
#
_entry.id   AF-A0A6N2E9L2-F1
#
_cell.length_a   1.000
_cell.length_b   1.000
_cell.length_c   1.000
_cell.angle_alpha   90.00
_cell.angle_beta   90.00
_cell.angle_gamma   90.00
#
_symmetry.space_group_name_H-M   'P 1'
#
loop_
_entity.id
_entity.type
_entity.pdbx_description
1 polymer ?
#
loop_
_entity_poly.entity_id
_entity_poly.type
_entity_poly.pdbx_seq_one_letter_code
_entity_poly.pdbx_strand_id
1 'polypeptide(L)' 'MISYNEKARREGKVQGKAEGLAEALLRQIERRFAVSSVELERVREVSEVAKLQAALDEIIEPHATAESVLEKLL' A
#
# COMPACT_ATOMS: atom_id res chain seq x y z
N MET A 1 -23.74 -19.96 6.43
CA MET A 1 -23.99 -18.66 7.09
C MET A 1 -22.73 -18.35 7.88
N ILE A 2 -21.94 -17.37 7.45
CA ILE A 2 -20.69 -16.99 8.11
C ILE A 2 -21.06 -16.34 9.45
N SER A 3 -20.46 -16.79 10.55
CA SER A 3 -20.72 -16.22 11.87
C SER A 3 -20.21 -14.77 11.93
N TYR A 4 -20.89 -13.89 12.66
CA TYR A 4 -20.46 -12.48 12.85
C TYR A 4 -18.98 -12.38 13.28
N ASN A 5 -18.52 -13.33 14.10
CA ASN A 5 -17.12 -13.43 14.55
C ASN A 5 -16.13 -13.75 13.41
N GLU A 6 -16.53 -14.55 12.43
CA GLU A 6 -15.69 -14.87 11.27
C GLU A 6 -15.58 -13.68 10.32
N LYS A 7 -16.67 -12.92 10.15
CA LYS A 7 -16.66 -11.69 9.36
C LYS A 7 -15.73 -10.64 9.96
N ALA A 8 -15.85 -10.38 11.26
CA ALA A 8 -14.98 -9.44 11.97
C ALA A 8 -13.50 -9.84 11.93
N ARG A 9 -13.18 -11.14 12.11
CA ARG A 9 -11.80 -11.64 11.98
C ARG A 9 -11.26 -11.48 10.58
N ARG A 10 -12.09 -11.66 9.55
CA ARG A 10 -11.67 -11.50 8.15
C ARG A 10 -11.39 -10.04 7.84
N GLU A 11 -12.24 -9.13 8.27
CA GLU A 11 -12.06 -7.68 8.11
C GLU A 11 -10.79 -7.20 8.81
N GLY A 12 -10.56 -7.60 10.07
CA GLY A 12 -9.33 -7.25 10.79
C GLY A 12 -8.05 -7.78 10.13
N LYS A 13 -8.08 -9.00 9.56
CA LYS A 13 -6.94 -9.55 8.79
C LYS A 13 -6.68 -8.77 7.50
N VAL A 14 -7.73 -8.34 6.81
CA VAL A 14 -7.59 -7.54 5.57
C VAL A 14 -7.03 -6.17 5.90
N GLN A 15 -7.54 -5.52 6.95
CA GLN A 15 -7.06 -4.22 7.40
C GLN A 15 -5.58 -4.28 7.83
N GLY A 16 -5.21 -5.22 8.71
CA GLY A 16 -3.81 -5.36 9.14
C GLY A 16 -2.86 -5.69 7.98
N LYS A 17 -3.34 -6.41 6.96
CA LYS A 17 -2.55 -6.63 5.73
C LYS A 17 -2.35 -5.34 4.96
N ALA A 18 -3.39 -4.53 4.77
CA ALA A 18 -3.28 -3.25 4.08
C ALA A 18 -2.33 -2.30 4.80
N GLU A 19 -2.47 -2.15 6.12
CA GLU A 19 -1.59 -1.31 6.94
C GLU A 19 -0.11 -1.71 6.82
N GLY A 20 0.18 -3.01 6.92
CA GLY A 20 1.55 -3.52 6.77
C GLY A 20 2.14 -3.30 5.37
N LEU A 21 1.32 -3.41 4.33
CA LEU A 21 1.76 -3.13 2.95
C LEU A 21 2.00 -1.64 2.71
N ALA A 22 1.12 -0.77 3.24
CA ALA A 22 1.28 0.68 3.15
C ALA A 22 2.58 1.12 3.87
N GLU A 23 2.85 0.60 5.07
CA GLU A 23 4.11 0.89 5.78
C GLU A 23 5.34 0.41 5.01
N ALA A 24 5.29 -0.80 4.44
CA ALA A 24 6.38 -1.32 3.62
C ALA A 24 6.63 -0.43 2.38
N LEU A 25 5.56 -0.03 1.69
CA LEU A 25 5.64 0.83 0.51
C LEU A 25 6.22 2.20 0.84
N LEU A 26 5.77 2.84 1.93
CA LEU A 26 6.31 4.12 2.41
C LEU A 26 7.83 4.04 2.63
N ARG A 27 8.30 3.00 3.34
CA ARG A 27 9.74 2.82 3.60
C ARG A 27 10.54 2.64 2.31
N GLN A 28 9.99 1.96 1.30
CA GLN A 28 10.67 1.78 0.02
C GLN A 28 10.69 3.07 -0.79
N ILE A 29 9.58 3.81 -0.80
CA ILE A 29 9.46 5.10 -1.45
C ILE A 29 10.47 6.09 -0.85
N GLU A 30 10.53 6.23 0.47
CA GLU A 30 11.48 7.12 1.16
C GLU A 30 12.95 6.76 0.89
N ARG A 31 13.25 5.48 0.64
CA ARG A 31 14.61 5.01 0.35
C ARG A 31 15.03 5.23 -1.09
N ARG A 32 14.10 5.11 -2.04
CA ARG A 32 14.39 5.13 -3.48
C ARG A 32 14.11 6.48 -4.13
N PHE A 33 13.17 7.24 -3.59
CA PHE A 33 12.65 8.45 -4.18
C PHE A 33 12.60 9.60 -3.17
N ALA A 34 12.79 10.82 -3.65
CA ALA A 34 12.47 12.02 -2.90
C ALA A 34 11.03 12.44 -3.25
N VAL A 35 10.08 12.08 -2.39
CA VAL A 35 8.66 12.45 -2.51
C VAL A 35 8.24 13.42 -1.41
N SER A 36 7.19 14.19 -1.70
CA SER A 36 6.62 15.13 -0.75
C SER A 36 5.85 14.44 0.37
N SER A 37 5.69 15.12 1.51
CA SER A 37 4.87 14.63 2.63
C SER A 37 3.41 14.38 2.23
N VAL A 38 2.89 15.14 1.26
CA VAL A 38 1.51 14.98 0.76
C VAL A 38 1.35 13.64 0.03
N GLU A 39 2.33 13.24 -0.78
CA GLU A 39 2.29 11.95 -1.47
C GLU A 39 2.41 10.78 -0.50
N LEU A 40 3.24 10.90 0.54
CA LEU A 40 3.34 9.90 1.60
C LEU A 40 2.03 9.74 2.38
N GLU A 41 1.34 10.84 2.69
CA GLU A 41 0.02 10.75 3.34
C GLU A 41 -1.02 10.07 2.44
N ARG A 42 -0.99 10.32 1.12
CA ARG A 42 -1.87 9.59 0.18
C ARG A 42 -1.64 8.08 0.24
N VAL A 43 -0.40 7.62 0.37
CA VAL A 43 -0.10 6.18 0.52
C VAL A 43 -0.68 5.61 1.82
N ARG A 44 -0.66 6.38 2.92
CA ARG A 44 -1.22 5.97 4.23
C ARG A 44 -2.73 5.78 4.19
N GLU A 45 -3.42 6.54 3.35
CA GLU A 45 -4.88 6.46 3.21
C GLU A 45 -5.34 5.27 2.34
N VAL A 46 -4.43 4.63 1.60
CA VAL A 46 -4.79 3.48 0.77
C VAL A 46 -5.01 2.23 1.62
N SER A 47 -6.22 1.69 1.58
CA SER A 47 -6.60 0.42 2.22
C SER A 47 -6.80 -0.73 1.23
N GLU A 48 -6.74 -0.44 -0.07
CA GLU A 48 -6.85 -1.45 -1.13
C GLU A 48 -5.57 -2.26 -1.25
N VAL A 49 -5.59 -3.47 -0.68
CA VAL A 49 -4.46 -4.42 -0.70
C VAL A 49 -3.91 -4.64 -2.11
N ALA A 50 -4.77 -4.74 -3.13
CA ALA A 50 -4.34 -4.99 -4.51
C ALA A 50 -3.50 -3.83 -5.08
N LYS A 51 -3.92 -2.59 -4.82
CA LYS A 51 -3.19 -1.38 -5.25
C LYS A 51 -1.84 -1.28 -4.55
N LEU A 52 -1.82 -1.51 -3.24
CA LEU A 52 -0.58 -1.52 -2.45
C LEU A 52 0.41 -2.59 -2.93
N GLN A 53 -0.08 -3.79 -3.28
CA GLN A 53 0.76 -4.84 -3.87
C GLN A 53 1.29 -4.44 -5.24
N ALA A 54 0.44 -3.90 -6.13
CA ALA A 54 0.87 -3.45 -7.45
C ALA A 54 1.92 -2.33 -7.38
N ALA A 55 1.79 -1.41 -6.43
CA ALA A 55 2.79 -0.37 -6.17
C ALA A 55 4.11 -0.94 -5.64
N LEU A 56 4.06 -1.96 -4.78
CA LEU A 56 5.24 -2.67 -4.28
C LEU A 56 5.93 -3.53 -5.36
N ASP A 57 5.17 -4.05 -6.32
CA ASP A 57 5.73 -4.76 -7.46
C ASP A 57 6.35 -3.77 -8.46
N GLU A 58 5.69 -2.63 -8.70
CA GLU A 58 6.25 -1.57 -9.55
C GLU A 58 7.55 -1.00 -8.96
N ILE A 59 7.61 -0.73 -7.64
CA ILE A 59 8.77 -0.08 -7.05
C ILE A 59 10.03 -0.92 -7.16
N ILE A 60 9.96 -2.26 -7.26
CA ILE A 60 11.16 -3.10 -7.42
C ILE A 60 11.71 -3.09 -8.85
N GLU A 61 10.93 -2.64 -9.83
CA GLU A 61 11.36 -2.59 -11.21
C GLU A 61 12.59 -1.67 -11.40
N PRO A 62 13.52 -2.01 -12.32
CA PRO A 62 14.76 -1.25 -12.52
C PRO A 62 14.54 0.20 -12.97
N HIS A 63 13.44 0.46 -13.68
CA HIS A 63 13.11 1.76 -14.27
C HIS A 63 11.94 2.47 -13.57
N ALA A 64 11.54 1.98 -12.39
CA ALA A 64 10.45 2.55 -11.62
C ALA A 64 10.74 4.02 -11.23
N THR A 65 9.73 4.86 -11.35
CA THR A 65 9.78 6.26 -10.88
C THR A 65 8.79 6.45 -9.74
N ALA A 66 8.94 7.54 -8.97
CA ALA A 66 7.96 7.88 -7.94
C ALA A 66 6.55 8.00 -8.53
N GLU A 67 6.43 8.63 -9.69
CA GLU A 67 5.17 8.78 -10.41
C GLU A 67 4.57 7.44 -10.82
N SER A 68 5.35 6.54 -11.45
CA SER A 68 4.83 5.24 -11.92
C SER A 68 4.34 4.35 -10.76
N VAL A 69 4.99 4.45 -9.60
CA VAL A 69 4.59 3.75 -8.37
C VAL A 69 3.31 4.35 -7.78
N LEU A 70 3.23 5.69 -7.68
CA LEU A 70 2.07 6.38 -7.13
C LEU A 70 0.83 6.27 -8.03
N GLU A 71 1.00 6.13 -9.35
CA GLU A 71 -0.09 5.85 -10.28
C GLU A 71 -0.82 4.54 -9.97
N LYS A 72 -0.14 3.53 -9.39
CA LYS A 72 -0.79 2.26 -8.99
C LYS A 72 -1.74 2.41 -7.80
N LEU A 73 -1.70 3.56 -7.12
CA LEU A 73 -2.52 3.86 -5.94
C LEU A 73 -3.80 4.63 -6.28
N LEU A 74 -3.96 5.10 -7.53
CA LEU A 74 -5.18 5.73 -8.04
C LEU A 74 -6.26 4.65 -8.26
#